data_AF-A0A6A5JWV0-F1
#
_entry.id   AF-A0A6A5JWV0-F1
#
_cell.length_a   1.000
_cell.length_b   1.000
_cell.length_c   1.000
_cell.angle_alpha   90.00
_cell.angle_beta   90.00
_cell.angle_gamma   90.00
#
_symmetry.space_group_name_H-M   'P 1'
#
loop_
_entity.id
_entity.type
_entity.pdbx_description
1 polymer ?
#
loop_
_entity_poly.entity_id
_entity_poly.type
_entity_poly.pdbx_seq_one_letter_code
_entity_poly.pdbx_strand_id
1 'polypeptide(L)'
;MDGLRAQALQTFLSEQKFKNNADLQKICIPLVTVAKFGAHTTVDQTDVEWLQSTGLCNKINAPVENTKKEKATAVMRLVKFDRDMDGKLRIDQQTFMQVFDDFGFDLYWLQLILCSTYGFFPKWSQGGALYTCYLHTVMYTALWSYDFRTTVTKVLIIPRELSSNPERVFNGFLNTMKYQKDLVDDWRFCSFLSGVQLVRWIEGTAGENLIRIRNVEITTGHGAWRLNDSGPSPTTTTLVREAKELGFVLTALANVVRHASIARTVLNDLTSPQPPSLHQLPSQQSPTALNNIADAIALLEDQIQSGELQAGYLQERGRTQQSVIFNLLARDDARTSKDIAQQAQKDSYSMKTIAIMTMMFLPPTFFATLFSLPLLKWDSPKVMHRNFGIYWAFTLPTTLLVLLVWHWTSEDETIFAKIRARIKAKGRRKGNQELDFEKDQLPSTAFYWNGPRYRSNT
;
A
#
# COMPACT_ATOMS: atom_id res chain seq x y z
N MET A 1 -37.27 12.19 -5.40
CA MET A 1 -35.90 12.37 -4.85
C MET A 1 -35.86 13.31 -3.65
N ASP A 2 -36.90 14.10 -3.38
CA ASP A 2 -36.79 15.18 -2.38
C ASP A 2 -36.60 14.70 -0.95
N GLY A 3 -37.17 13.56 -0.57
CA GLY A 3 -36.88 12.91 0.71
C GLY A 3 -35.39 12.56 0.88
N LEU A 4 -34.74 12.03 -0.17
CA LEU A 4 -33.30 11.73 -0.14
C LEU A 4 -32.45 12.99 -0.05
N ARG A 5 -32.85 14.08 -0.72
CA ARG A 5 -32.16 15.37 -0.65
C ARG A 5 -32.28 16.00 0.73
N ALA A 6 -33.47 15.96 1.32
CA ALA A 6 -33.72 16.46 2.67
C ALA A 6 -32.91 15.67 3.70
N GLN A 7 -32.89 14.34 3.58
CA GLN A 7 -32.07 13.48 4.44
C GLN A 7 -30.58 13.79 4.28
N ALA A 8 -30.06 13.86 3.05
CA ALA A 8 -28.65 14.19 2.77
C ALA A 8 -28.25 15.54 3.39
N LEU A 9 -29.10 16.56 3.24
CA LEU A 9 -28.89 17.87 3.84
C LEU A 9 -28.86 17.79 5.37
N GLN A 10 -29.86 17.16 5.99
CA GLN A 10 -29.94 17.04 7.45
C GLN A 10 -28.73 16.30 8.02
N THR A 11 -28.37 15.15 7.45
CA THR A 11 -27.21 14.37 7.86
C THR A 11 -25.94 15.20 7.74
N PHE A 12 -25.73 15.86 6.60
CA PHE A 12 -24.54 16.69 6.37
C PHE A 12 -24.41 17.84 7.39
N LEU A 13 -25.50 18.56 7.65
CA LEU A 13 -25.50 19.65 8.64
C LEU A 13 -25.21 19.17 10.07
N SER A 14 -25.51 17.91 10.38
CA SER A 14 -25.27 17.32 11.71
C SER A 14 -23.91 16.64 11.87
N GLU A 15 -23.36 16.04 10.80
CA GLU A 15 -22.17 15.19 10.88
C GLU A 15 -20.90 15.85 10.31
N GLN A 16 -21.03 16.70 9.27
CA GLN A 16 -19.87 17.33 8.66
C GLN A 16 -19.26 18.34 9.63
N LYS A 17 -17.96 18.19 9.89
CA LYS A 17 -17.21 19.11 10.76
C LYS A 17 -16.68 20.30 9.94
N PHE A 18 -16.79 21.49 10.52
CA PHE A 18 -16.30 22.76 9.97
C PHE A 18 -15.37 23.45 10.95
N LYS A 19 -14.39 24.19 10.45
CA LYS A 19 -13.41 24.92 11.28
C LYS A 19 -14.07 26.12 11.97
N ASN A 20 -13.61 26.42 13.19
CA ASN A 20 -14.21 27.48 14.01
C ASN A 20 -13.80 28.85 13.49
N ASN A 21 -14.69 29.84 13.59
CA ASN A 21 -14.49 31.20 13.04
C ASN A 21 -13.19 31.88 13.52
N ALA A 22 -12.76 31.64 14.77
CA ALA A 22 -11.51 32.21 15.30
C ALA A 22 -10.26 31.72 14.53
N ASP A 23 -10.27 30.46 14.09
CA ASP A 23 -9.14 29.84 13.38
C ASP A 23 -9.17 30.09 11.87
N LEU A 24 -10.28 30.66 11.36
CA LEU A 24 -10.49 30.96 9.95
C LEU A 24 -9.95 32.34 9.55
N GLN A 25 -9.72 33.26 10.50
CA GLN A 25 -9.24 34.63 10.23
C GLN A 25 -7.91 34.71 9.47
N LYS A 26 -7.10 33.64 9.52
CA LYS A 26 -5.81 33.54 8.82
C LYS A 26 -5.88 32.74 7.51
N ILE A 27 -7.06 32.28 7.12
CA ILE A 27 -7.26 31.45 5.93
C ILE A 27 -7.65 32.34 4.75
N CYS A 28 -6.94 32.18 3.65
CA CYS A 28 -7.32 32.75 2.36
C CYS A 28 -7.99 31.66 1.52
N ILE A 29 -9.04 32.03 0.81
CA ILE A 29 -9.74 31.16 -0.14
C ILE A 29 -9.26 31.52 -1.55
N PRO A 30 -8.52 30.64 -2.25
CA PRO A 30 -8.13 30.90 -3.62
C PRO A 30 -9.36 30.95 -4.53
N LEU A 31 -9.51 32.06 -5.24
CA LEU A 31 -10.49 32.29 -6.30
C LEU A 31 -9.76 32.48 -7.62
N VAL A 32 -9.88 31.49 -8.50
CA VAL A 32 -9.32 31.52 -9.85
C VAL A 32 -10.42 31.88 -10.84
N THR A 33 -10.11 32.81 -11.74
CA THR A 33 -11.03 33.30 -12.76
C THR A 33 -10.43 33.12 -14.13
N VAL A 34 -11.12 32.37 -14.99
CA VAL A 34 -10.78 32.25 -16.41
C VAL A 34 -11.84 33.01 -17.19
N ALA A 35 -11.44 33.96 -18.02
CA ALA A 35 -12.37 34.80 -18.76
C ALA A 35 -11.97 34.89 -20.23
N LYS A 36 -12.95 34.66 -21.12
CA LYS A 36 -12.79 34.75 -22.57
C LYS A 36 -13.34 36.09 -23.07
N PHE A 37 -12.56 36.78 -23.88
CA PHE A 37 -12.88 38.05 -24.54
C PHE A 37 -12.63 37.89 -26.04
N GLY A 38 -13.66 37.46 -26.78
CA GLY A 38 -13.52 37.11 -28.19
C GLY A 38 -12.46 36.02 -28.39
N ALA A 39 -11.34 36.37 -29.05
CA ALA A 39 -10.24 35.44 -29.34
C ALA A 39 -9.21 35.29 -28.20
N HIS A 40 -9.31 36.06 -27.12
CA HIS A 40 -8.30 36.10 -26.06
C HIS A 40 -8.88 35.56 -24.75
N THR A 41 -8.16 34.67 -24.07
CA THR A 41 -8.56 34.14 -22.75
C THR A 41 -7.51 34.49 -21.69
N THR A 42 -7.95 35.07 -20.58
CA THR A 42 -7.11 35.41 -19.42
C THR A 42 -7.35 34.44 -18.27
N VAL A 43 -6.34 34.29 -17.41
CA VAL A 43 -6.42 33.54 -16.15
C VAL A 43 -5.90 34.45 -15.05
N ASP A 44 -6.73 34.68 -14.04
CA ASP A 44 -6.39 35.47 -12.86
C ASP A 44 -6.61 34.64 -11.59
N GLN A 45 -5.79 34.87 -10.57
CA GLN A 45 -5.90 34.20 -9.28
C GLN A 45 -5.84 35.24 -8.17
N THR A 46 -6.88 35.27 -7.35
CA THR A 46 -7.00 36.17 -6.21
C THR A 46 -7.26 35.37 -4.95
N ASP A 47 -6.66 35.80 -3.85
CA ASP A 47 -6.88 35.20 -2.54
C ASP A 47 -7.93 36.01 -1.79
N VAL A 48 -9.06 35.39 -1.48
CA VAL A 48 -10.17 36.02 -0.75
C VAL A 48 -9.96 35.81 0.75
N GLU A 49 -9.71 36.89 1.48
CA GLU A 49 -9.60 36.86 2.93
C GLU A 49 -10.92 36.47 3.60
N TRP A 50 -10.81 35.62 4.63
CA TRP A 50 -11.95 35.07 5.37
C TRP A 50 -12.93 36.10 5.93
N LEU A 51 -12.43 37.25 6.41
CA LEU A 51 -13.22 38.31 7.05
C LEU A 51 -14.31 38.91 6.12
N GLN A 52 -14.34 38.50 4.84
CA GLN A 52 -15.32 38.90 3.84
C GLN A 52 -16.27 37.75 3.44
N SER A 53 -16.51 36.76 4.31
CA SER A 53 -17.27 35.53 3.97
C SER A 53 -18.69 35.78 3.43
N THR A 54 -19.42 36.77 3.95
CA THR A 54 -20.72 37.22 3.41
C THR A 54 -20.62 37.85 2.01
N GLY A 55 -19.41 38.21 1.57
CA GLY A 55 -19.09 38.73 0.25
C GLY A 55 -18.47 37.70 -0.71
N LEU A 56 -18.22 36.44 -0.29
CA LEU A 56 -17.56 35.47 -1.16
C LEU A 56 -18.39 35.18 -2.41
N CYS A 57 -19.69 34.89 -2.25
CA CYS A 57 -20.59 34.71 -3.39
C CYS A 57 -20.66 35.98 -4.25
N ASN A 58 -20.67 37.17 -3.65
CA ASN A 58 -20.65 38.44 -4.38
C ASN A 58 -19.37 38.62 -5.22
N LYS A 59 -18.21 38.20 -4.69
CA LYS A 59 -16.94 38.21 -5.44
C LYS A 59 -16.92 37.19 -6.56
N ILE A 60 -17.42 35.97 -6.31
CA ILE A 60 -17.53 34.91 -7.32
C ILE A 60 -18.43 35.38 -8.48
N ASN A 61 -19.58 35.98 -8.15
CA ASN A 61 -20.59 36.42 -9.11
C ASN A 61 -20.30 37.80 -9.71
N ALA A 62 -19.22 38.48 -9.32
CA ALA A 62 -18.88 39.79 -9.86
C ALA A 62 -18.71 39.70 -11.40
N PRO A 63 -19.14 40.71 -12.17
CA PRO A 63 -18.89 40.75 -13.61
C PRO A 63 -17.39 40.82 -13.89
N VAL A 64 -16.95 40.17 -14.97
CA VAL A 64 -15.55 40.22 -15.42
C VAL A 64 -15.47 41.10 -16.66
N GLU A 65 -14.68 42.16 -16.56
CA GLU A 65 -14.43 43.11 -17.63
C GLU A 65 -12.93 43.21 -17.91
N ASN A 66 -12.54 43.38 -19.18
CA ASN A 66 -11.14 43.66 -19.52
C ASN A 66 -10.77 45.13 -19.27
N THR A 67 -9.51 45.50 -19.51
CA THR A 67 -9.01 46.88 -19.33
C THR A 67 -9.75 47.92 -20.19
N LYS A 68 -10.46 47.48 -21.24
CA LYS A 68 -11.30 48.30 -22.12
C LYS A 68 -12.79 48.28 -21.75
N LYS A 69 -13.17 47.72 -20.59
CA LYS A 69 -14.55 47.52 -20.14
C LYS A 69 -15.41 46.63 -21.04
N GLU A 70 -14.78 45.78 -21.83
CA GLU A 70 -15.48 44.74 -22.58
C GLU A 70 -15.83 43.60 -21.63
N LYS A 71 -17.07 43.12 -21.69
CA LYS A 71 -17.54 42.00 -20.88
C LYS A 71 -17.04 40.68 -21.44
N ALA A 72 -16.68 39.75 -20.56
CA ALA A 72 -16.32 38.41 -20.96
C ALA A 72 -17.49 37.67 -21.63
N THR A 73 -17.21 36.92 -22.69
CA THR A 73 -18.18 36.09 -23.42
C THR A 73 -18.39 34.72 -22.78
N ALA A 74 -17.45 34.28 -21.94
CA ALA A 74 -17.56 33.11 -21.08
C ALA A 74 -16.64 33.27 -19.87
N VAL A 75 -17.05 32.73 -18.73
CA VAL A 75 -16.32 32.85 -17.45
C VAL A 75 -16.33 31.53 -16.71
N MET A 76 -15.18 31.08 -16.21
CA MET A 76 -15.08 30.04 -15.19
C MET A 76 -14.60 30.65 -13.88
N ARG A 77 -15.33 30.37 -12.80
CA ARG A 77 -14.98 30.75 -11.42
C ARG A 77 -14.69 29.49 -10.64
N LEU A 78 -13.46 29.36 -10.16
CA LEU A 78 -13.01 28.21 -9.40
C LEU A 78 -12.65 28.64 -7.99
N VAL A 79 -13.20 27.95 -7.00
CA VAL A 79 -12.87 28.12 -5.58
C VAL A 79 -12.32 26.82 -5.01
N LYS A 80 -11.37 26.96 -4.09
CA LYS A 80 -10.76 25.84 -3.38
C LYS A 80 -11.11 25.91 -1.90
N PHE A 81 -11.62 24.82 -1.35
CA PHE A 81 -11.74 24.63 0.11
C PHE A 81 -10.85 23.48 0.56
N ASP A 82 -9.96 23.75 1.51
CA ASP A 82 -9.14 22.72 2.11
C ASP A 82 -9.91 21.90 3.14
N ARG A 83 -9.42 20.69 3.39
CA ARG A 83 -9.87 19.79 4.44
C ARG A 83 -8.75 19.66 5.49
N ASP A 84 -8.91 18.92 6.56
CA ASP A 84 -7.81 18.45 7.40
C ASP A 84 -7.78 16.92 7.46
N MET A 85 -6.81 16.35 8.17
CA MET A 85 -6.67 14.88 8.27
C MET A 85 -7.89 14.20 8.91
N ASP A 86 -8.68 14.95 9.69
CA ASP A 86 -9.90 14.46 10.34
C ASP A 86 -11.16 14.66 9.47
N GLY A 87 -10.98 15.15 8.23
CA GLY A 87 -12.07 15.39 7.30
C GLY A 87 -12.80 16.72 7.49
N LYS A 88 -12.33 17.57 8.41
CA LYS A 88 -12.94 18.87 8.74
C LYS A 88 -12.68 19.87 7.62
N LEU A 89 -13.72 20.54 7.14
CA LEU A 89 -13.57 21.56 6.10
C LEU A 89 -13.04 22.86 6.71
N ARG A 90 -12.05 23.47 6.05
CA ARG A 90 -11.40 24.73 6.45
C ARG A 90 -12.21 25.96 6.00
N ILE A 91 -13.49 25.93 6.30
CA ILE A 91 -14.50 26.97 6.02
C ILE A 91 -15.60 26.83 7.09
N ASP A 92 -16.39 27.88 7.32
CA ASP A 92 -17.58 27.79 8.16
C ASP A 92 -18.76 27.17 7.39
N GLN A 93 -19.69 26.57 8.13
CA GLN A 93 -20.83 25.86 7.58
C GLN A 93 -21.78 26.76 6.77
N GLN A 94 -22.06 27.97 7.25
CA GLN A 94 -22.95 28.90 6.57
C GLN A 94 -22.38 29.31 5.21
N THR A 95 -21.11 29.71 5.16
CA THR A 95 -20.45 30.11 3.91
C THR A 95 -20.35 28.94 2.92
N PHE A 96 -20.01 27.74 3.39
CA PHE A 96 -19.98 26.55 2.54
C PHE A 96 -21.36 26.30 1.90
N MET A 97 -22.43 26.34 2.70
CA MET A 97 -23.78 26.11 2.21
C MET A 97 -24.26 27.20 1.25
N GLN A 98 -23.90 28.47 1.49
CA GLN A 98 -24.19 29.56 0.56
C GLN A 98 -23.51 29.36 -0.80
N VAL A 99 -22.23 28.99 -0.82
CA VAL A 99 -21.51 28.70 -2.07
C VAL A 99 -22.10 27.46 -2.77
N PHE A 100 -22.44 26.42 -2.01
CA PHE A 100 -23.03 25.20 -2.56
C PHE A 100 -24.38 25.47 -3.24
N ASP A 101 -25.24 26.28 -2.62
CA ASP A 101 -26.53 26.68 -3.16
C ASP A 101 -26.40 27.64 -4.35
N ASP A 102 -25.54 28.66 -4.26
CA ASP A 102 -25.25 29.61 -5.34
C ASP A 102 -24.69 28.93 -6.61
N PHE A 103 -24.00 27.79 -6.45
CA PHE A 103 -23.46 27.02 -7.56
C PHE A 103 -24.52 26.09 -8.18
N GLY A 104 -25.68 25.93 -7.54
CA GLY A 104 -26.80 25.13 -8.05
C GLY A 104 -26.56 23.62 -7.98
N PHE A 105 -25.76 23.15 -7.03
CA PHE A 105 -25.47 21.72 -6.86
C PHE A 105 -26.67 20.94 -6.30
N ASP A 106 -26.81 19.67 -6.67
CA ASP A 106 -27.86 18.82 -6.09
C ASP A 106 -27.55 18.56 -4.61
N LEU A 107 -28.51 18.86 -3.73
CA LEU A 107 -28.40 18.65 -2.29
C LEU A 107 -28.01 17.21 -1.90
N TYR A 108 -28.36 16.21 -2.72
CA TYR A 108 -27.93 14.84 -2.47
C TYR A 108 -26.40 14.68 -2.49
N TRP A 109 -25.67 15.53 -3.21
CA TRP A 109 -24.20 15.47 -3.26
C TRP A 109 -23.53 15.86 -1.95
N LEU A 110 -24.24 16.51 -1.02
CA LEU A 110 -23.74 16.70 0.35
C LEU A 110 -23.45 15.35 1.01
N GLN A 111 -24.31 14.35 0.81
CA GLN A 111 -24.07 12.98 1.27
C GLN A 111 -22.82 12.38 0.61
N LEU A 112 -22.63 12.63 -0.70
CA LEU A 112 -21.46 12.12 -1.41
C LEU A 112 -20.16 12.74 -0.89
N ILE A 113 -20.16 14.05 -0.58
CA ILE A 113 -19.03 14.75 0.06
C ILE A 113 -18.74 14.15 1.45
N LEU A 114 -19.77 13.97 2.27
CA LEU A 114 -19.64 13.41 3.63
C LEU A 114 -19.03 12.01 3.59
N CYS A 115 -19.58 11.13 2.75
CA CYS A 115 -19.10 9.75 2.60
C CYS A 115 -17.82 9.63 1.78
N SER A 116 -17.32 10.72 1.16
CA SER A 116 -16.19 10.70 0.22
C SER A 116 -16.38 9.63 -0.88
N THR A 117 -17.56 9.65 -1.50
CA THR A 117 -18.00 8.59 -2.43
C THR A 117 -17.29 8.73 -3.77
N TYR A 118 -16.35 7.81 -4.05
CA TYR A 118 -15.68 7.74 -5.36
C TYR A 118 -16.68 7.59 -6.50
N GLY A 119 -16.47 8.35 -7.58
CA GLY A 119 -17.29 8.25 -8.78
C GLY A 119 -17.45 9.57 -9.51
N PHE A 120 -18.11 9.50 -10.65
CA PHE A 120 -18.51 10.63 -11.46
C PHE A 120 -20.02 10.60 -11.65
N PHE A 121 -20.70 11.71 -11.30
CA PHE A 121 -22.15 11.81 -11.27
C PHE A 121 -22.56 13.09 -12.01
N PRO A 122 -22.69 13.03 -13.35
CA PRO A 122 -23.23 14.13 -14.13
C PRO A 122 -24.75 14.19 -13.94
N LYS A 123 -25.29 15.41 -13.94
CA LYS A 123 -26.73 15.65 -13.86
C LYS A 123 -27.09 16.83 -14.75
N TRP A 124 -28.03 16.55 -15.66
CA TRP A 124 -28.70 17.55 -16.49
C TRP A 124 -30.11 17.04 -16.84
N SER A 125 -30.94 17.94 -17.35
CA SER A 125 -32.28 17.62 -17.84
C SER A 125 -32.49 18.24 -19.22
N GLN A 126 -33.27 17.60 -20.09
CA GLN A 126 -33.64 18.22 -21.37
C GLN A 126 -34.33 19.57 -21.12
N GLY A 127 -33.85 20.63 -21.77
CA GLY A 127 -34.33 22.00 -21.56
C GLY A 127 -33.93 22.64 -20.23
N GLY A 128 -33.08 21.97 -19.42
CA GLY A 128 -32.50 22.54 -18.21
C GLY A 128 -31.42 23.57 -18.55
N ALA A 129 -31.36 24.67 -17.80
CA ALA A 129 -30.34 25.68 -18.00
C ALA A 129 -28.96 25.30 -17.42
N LEU A 130 -28.90 24.29 -16.55
CA LEU A 130 -27.69 23.90 -15.82
C LEU A 130 -27.27 22.48 -16.16
N TYR A 131 -26.00 22.32 -16.49
CA TYR A 131 -25.29 21.04 -16.43
C TYR A 131 -24.43 21.05 -15.18
N THR A 132 -24.56 20.02 -14.34
CA THR A 132 -23.87 19.94 -13.05
C THR A 132 -23.16 18.61 -12.93
N CYS A 133 -22.03 18.56 -12.25
CA CYS A 133 -21.35 17.30 -11.97
C CYS A 133 -20.76 17.27 -10.56
N TYR A 134 -20.71 16.06 -10.03
CA TYR A 134 -19.87 15.69 -8.91
C TYR A 134 -18.82 14.68 -9.37
N LEU A 135 -17.58 14.88 -8.95
CA LEU A 135 -16.47 13.97 -9.16
C LEU A 135 -15.69 13.80 -7.85
N HIS A 136 -15.50 12.57 -7.40
CA HIS A 136 -14.57 12.28 -6.31
C HIS A 136 -13.51 11.27 -6.75
N THR A 137 -12.26 11.66 -6.57
CA THR A 137 -11.07 10.90 -6.96
C THR A 137 -10.10 10.81 -5.78
N VAL A 138 -9.01 10.08 -5.98
CA VAL A 138 -7.93 9.96 -4.98
C VAL A 138 -7.20 11.30 -4.77
N MET A 139 -7.33 12.24 -5.71
CA MET A 139 -6.65 13.53 -5.70
C MET A 139 -7.52 14.61 -5.04
N TYR A 140 -8.80 14.66 -5.39
CA TYR A 140 -9.72 15.72 -4.96
C TYR A 140 -11.19 15.32 -5.13
N THR A 141 -12.06 16.05 -4.44
CA THR A 141 -13.47 16.20 -4.80
C THR A 141 -13.61 17.45 -5.67
N ALA A 142 -14.23 17.34 -6.83
CA ALA A 142 -14.57 18.48 -7.68
C ALA A 142 -16.06 18.47 -7.96
N LEU A 143 -16.70 19.62 -7.81
CA LEU A 143 -18.07 19.86 -8.21
C LEU A 143 -18.07 21.03 -9.17
N TRP A 144 -18.85 20.96 -10.24
CA TRP A 144 -19.01 22.10 -11.13
C TRP A 144 -20.40 22.20 -11.71
N SER A 145 -20.77 23.43 -12.06
CA SER A 145 -21.98 23.76 -12.77
C SER A 145 -21.64 24.63 -13.97
N TYR A 146 -22.34 24.42 -15.07
CA TYR A 146 -22.27 25.21 -16.29
C TYR A 146 -23.67 25.72 -16.61
N ASP A 147 -23.84 27.04 -16.72
CA ASP A 147 -25.11 27.67 -17.14
C ASP A 147 -25.08 27.97 -18.64
N PHE A 148 -25.95 27.29 -19.40
CA PHE A 148 -26.08 27.43 -20.85
C PHE A 148 -26.58 28.81 -21.29
N ARG A 149 -27.23 29.58 -20.41
CA ARG A 149 -27.76 30.91 -20.73
C ARG A 149 -26.70 31.98 -20.63
N THR A 150 -25.79 31.84 -19.67
CA THR A 150 -24.80 32.87 -19.33
C THR A 150 -23.36 32.48 -19.67
N THR A 151 -23.13 31.25 -20.14
CA THR A 151 -21.79 30.67 -20.41
C THR A 151 -20.84 30.84 -19.22
N VAL A 152 -21.40 30.65 -18.01
CA VAL A 152 -20.65 30.72 -16.74
C VAL A 152 -20.48 29.31 -16.19
N THR A 153 -19.25 28.96 -15.87
CA THR A 153 -18.89 27.75 -15.13
C THR A 153 -18.51 28.11 -13.69
N LYS A 154 -19.11 27.47 -12.69
CA LYS A 154 -18.70 27.59 -11.29
C LYS A 154 -18.15 26.26 -10.81
N VAL A 155 -16.96 26.27 -10.19
CA VAL A 155 -16.22 25.07 -9.81
C VAL A 155 -15.77 25.15 -8.36
N LEU A 156 -16.07 24.11 -7.60
CA LEU A 156 -15.59 23.90 -6.25
C LEU A 156 -14.63 22.71 -6.24
N ILE A 157 -13.40 22.92 -5.75
CA ILE A 157 -12.41 21.86 -5.55
C ILE A 157 -12.08 21.72 -4.08
N ILE A 158 -12.09 20.47 -3.60
CA ILE A 158 -11.68 20.08 -2.26
C ILE A 158 -10.54 19.06 -2.41
N PRO A 159 -9.26 19.49 -2.33
CA PRO A 159 -8.12 18.59 -2.43
C PRO A 159 -8.12 17.55 -1.30
N ARG A 160 -7.53 16.38 -1.56
CA ARG A 160 -7.39 15.33 -0.55
C ARG A 160 -6.12 15.55 0.29
N GLU A 161 -6.27 15.56 1.62
CA GLU A 161 -5.19 15.78 2.59
C GLU A 161 -4.12 14.66 2.61
N LEU A 162 -4.32 13.54 1.91
CA LEU A 162 -3.35 12.43 1.84
C LEU A 162 -2.20 12.69 0.86
N SER A 163 -2.23 13.78 0.09
CA SER A 163 -1.05 14.22 -0.65
C SER A 163 -0.16 14.96 0.34
N SER A 164 1.14 14.67 0.35
CA SER A 164 2.15 15.40 1.12
C SER A 164 2.22 16.92 0.81
N ASN A 165 1.33 17.43 -0.05
CA ASN A 165 1.11 18.84 -0.31
C ASN A 165 -0.24 19.04 -1.06
N PRO A 166 -1.38 19.39 -0.41
CA PRO A 166 -2.64 19.66 -1.10
C PRO A 166 -2.54 20.77 -2.15
N GLU A 167 -1.60 21.71 -1.99
CA GLU A 167 -1.30 22.72 -3.00
C GLU A 167 -0.73 22.10 -4.27
N ARG A 168 0.02 20.99 -4.19
CA ARG A 168 0.56 20.33 -5.38
C ARG A 168 -0.56 19.78 -6.25
N VAL A 169 -1.59 19.19 -5.65
CA VAL A 169 -2.77 18.70 -6.38
C VAL A 169 -3.49 19.86 -7.05
N PHE A 170 -3.77 20.92 -6.29
CA PHE A 170 -4.46 22.09 -6.80
C PHE A 170 -3.68 22.79 -7.93
N ASN A 171 -2.38 23.03 -7.73
CA ASN A 171 -1.51 23.62 -8.74
C ASN A 171 -1.37 22.73 -9.97
N GLY A 172 -1.38 21.40 -9.82
CA GLY A 172 -1.41 20.46 -10.93
C GLY A 172 -2.68 20.59 -11.78
N PHE A 173 -3.84 20.75 -11.13
CA PHE A 173 -5.12 21.05 -11.78
C PHE A 173 -5.05 22.38 -12.53
N LEU A 174 -4.62 23.46 -11.86
CA LEU A 174 -4.51 24.79 -12.46
C LEU A 174 -3.55 24.83 -13.65
N ASN A 175 -2.42 24.12 -13.57
CA ASN A 175 -1.47 24.05 -14.68
C ASN A 175 -2.11 23.41 -15.91
N THR A 176 -2.87 22.34 -15.74
CA THR A 176 -3.54 21.68 -16.89
C THR A 176 -4.66 22.53 -17.44
N MET A 177 -5.42 23.21 -16.56
CA MET A 177 -6.43 24.19 -16.96
C MET A 177 -5.82 25.31 -17.81
N LYS A 178 -4.67 25.87 -17.42
CA LYS A 178 -4.00 26.95 -18.16
C LYS A 178 -3.66 26.58 -19.62
N TYR A 179 -3.27 25.34 -19.87
CA TYR A 179 -3.01 24.84 -21.24
C TYR A 179 -4.27 24.68 -22.08
N GLN A 180 -5.43 24.54 -21.43
CA GLN A 180 -6.71 24.25 -22.08
C GLN A 180 -7.73 25.39 -21.91
N LYS A 181 -7.29 26.56 -21.41
CA LYS A 181 -8.14 27.68 -20.98
C LYS A 181 -9.08 28.18 -22.07
N ASP A 182 -8.71 28.04 -23.34
CA ASP A 182 -9.47 28.59 -24.47
C ASP A 182 -10.79 27.82 -24.74
N LEU A 183 -10.97 26.67 -24.07
CA LEU A 183 -12.19 25.85 -24.05
C LEU A 183 -13.20 26.28 -22.96
N VAL A 184 -12.97 27.38 -22.25
CA VAL A 184 -13.80 27.80 -21.09
C VAL A 184 -15.29 28.01 -21.40
N ASP A 185 -15.63 28.25 -22.67
CA ASP A 185 -16.99 28.39 -23.17
C ASP A 185 -17.69 27.06 -23.48
N ASP A 186 -16.97 25.93 -23.47
CA ASP A 186 -17.55 24.60 -23.69
C ASP A 186 -17.94 23.93 -22.37
N TRP A 187 -19.19 23.45 -22.27
CA TRP A 187 -19.71 22.80 -21.06
C TRP A 187 -18.95 21.52 -20.67
N ARG A 188 -18.28 20.88 -21.65
CA ARG A 188 -17.47 19.67 -21.44
C ARG A 188 -16.12 19.95 -20.81
N PHE A 189 -15.71 21.22 -20.73
CA PHE A 189 -14.35 21.60 -20.37
C PHE A 189 -13.88 21.01 -19.04
N CYS A 190 -14.71 21.06 -17.99
CA CYS A 190 -14.33 20.54 -16.67
C CYS A 190 -14.26 19.00 -16.63
N SER A 191 -15.15 18.32 -17.36
CA SER A 191 -15.12 16.86 -17.53
C SER A 191 -13.86 16.44 -18.29
N PHE A 192 -13.52 17.14 -19.38
CA PHE A 192 -12.31 16.89 -20.16
C PHE A 192 -11.03 17.08 -19.33
N LEU A 193 -10.94 18.21 -18.62
CA LEU A 193 -9.83 18.50 -17.72
C LEU A 193 -9.67 17.42 -16.65
N SER A 194 -10.78 16.95 -16.08
CA SER A 194 -10.79 15.87 -15.09
C SER A 194 -10.35 14.52 -15.69
N GLY A 195 -10.77 14.21 -16.92
CA GLY A 195 -10.32 13.05 -17.66
C GLY A 195 -8.80 13.05 -17.85
N VAL A 196 -8.24 14.15 -18.35
CA VAL A 196 -6.78 14.32 -18.52
C VAL A 196 -6.02 14.12 -17.21
N GLN A 197 -6.51 14.70 -16.11
CA GLN A 197 -5.89 14.52 -14.78
C GLN A 197 -5.91 13.06 -14.33
N LEU A 198 -7.04 12.37 -14.50
CA LEU A 198 -7.18 10.96 -14.14
C LEU A 198 -6.24 10.07 -14.94
N VAL A 199 -6.12 10.27 -16.25
CA VAL A 199 -5.19 9.52 -17.11
C VAL A 199 -3.75 9.70 -16.65
N ARG A 200 -3.31 10.94 -16.44
CA ARG A 200 -1.95 11.22 -15.96
C ARG A 200 -1.67 10.59 -14.60
N TRP A 201 -2.67 10.56 -13.72
CA TRP A 201 -2.54 9.91 -12.42
C TRP A 201 -2.45 8.38 -12.55
N ILE A 202 -3.25 7.77 -13.43
CA ILE A 202 -3.23 6.32 -13.72
C ILE A 202 -1.84 5.90 -14.20
N GLU A 203 -1.32 6.55 -15.25
CA GLU A 203 -0.01 6.25 -15.83
C GLU A 203 1.12 6.49 -14.82
N GLY A 204 1.10 7.64 -14.14
CA GLY A 204 2.12 7.99 -13.15
C GLY A 204 2.16 6.99 -11.99
N THR A 205 1.00 6.58 -11.49
CA THR A 205 0.90 5.61 -10.39
C THR A 205 1.35 4.22 -10.82
N ALA A 206 0.96 3.75 -12.00
CA ALA A 206 1.41 2.46 -12.52
C ALA A 206 2.94 2.46 -12.73
N GLY A 207 3.50 3.54 -13.29
CA GLY A 207 4.94 3.72 -13.48
C GLY A 207 5.74 3.73 -12.17
N GLU A 208 5.29 4.47 -11.16
CA GLU A 208 5.96 4.51 -9.85
C GLU A 208 5.96 3.12 -9.20
N ASN A 209 4.84 2.41 -9.26
CA ASN A 209 4.71 1.09 -8.65
C ASN A 209 5.50 0.00 -9.39
N LEU A 210 5.72 0.13 -10.70
CA LEU A 210 6.67 -0.71 -11.43
C LEU A 210 8.09 -0.60 -10.85
N ILE A 211 8.53 0.62 -10.52
CA ILE A 211 9.86 0.84 -9.92
C ILE A 211 9.92 0.18 -8.54
N ARG A 212 8.88 0.34 -7.71
CA ARG A 212 8.80 -0.32 -6.40
C ARG A 212 8.85 -1.84 -6.50
N ILE A 213 8.09 -2.45 -7.42
CA ILE A 213 8.14 -3.91 -7.66
C ILE A 213 9.54 -4.34 -8.08
N ARG A 214 10.19 -3.59 -8.99
CA ARG A 214 11.57 -3.88 -9.40
C ARG A 214 12.53 -3.85 -8.20
N ASN A 215 12.39 -2.88 -7.29
CA ASN A 215 13.23 -2.82 -6.09
C ASN A 215 13.00 -4.02 -5.16
N VAL A 216 11.76 -4.49 -5.03
CA VAL A 216 11.44 -5.73 -4.31
C VAL A 216 12.10 -6.93 -4.99
N GLU A 217 11.95 -7.09 -6.31
CA GLU A 217 12.56 -8.17 -7.08
C GLU A 217 14.10 -8.19 -6.96
N ILE A 218 14.72 -7.01 -6.89
CA ILE A 218 16.15 -6.84 -6.64
C ILE A 218 16.51 -7.33 -5.25
N THR A 219 15.73 -6.94 -4.25
CA THR A 219 15.98 -7.27 -2.84
C THR A 219 15.75 -8.75 -2.54
N THR A 220 14.74 -9.35 -3.16
CA THR A 220 14.43 -10.78 -3.00
C THR A 220 15.37 -11.67 -3.82
N GLY A 221 16.02 -11.13 -4.85
CA GLY A 221 16.77 -11.92 -5.83
C GLY A 221 15.86 -12.73 -6.77
N HIS A 222 14.55 -12.49 -6.73
CA HIS A 222 13.58 -13.21 -7.53
C HIS A 222 12.87 -12.24 -8.47
N GLY A 223 13.19 -12.30 -9.76
CA GLY A 223 12.52 -11.53 -10.80
C GLY A 223 12.89 -12.08 -12.18
N ALA A 224 12.06 -11.81 -13.19
CA ALA A 224 12.23 -12.34 -14.55
C ALA A 224 13.60 -12.01 -15.18
N TRP A 225 14.32 -11.03 -14.63
CA TRP A 225 15.55 -10.48 -15.19
C TRP A 225 16.80 -10.71 -14.31
N ARG A 226 16.69 -11.46 -13.20
CA ARG A 226 17.79 -11.66 -12.23
C ARG A 226 18.10 -13.11 -11.87
N LEU A 227 18.11 -14.00 -12.87
CA LEU A 227 18.40 -15.44 -12.67
C LEU A 227 19.81 -15.75 -12.13
N ASN A 228 20.75 -14.81 -12.21
CA ASN A 228 22.17 -15.03 -11.89
C ASN A 228 22.70 -14.17 -10.74
N ASP A 229 21.83 -13.54 -9.94
CA ASP A 229 22.29 -12.67 -8.86
C ASP A 229 22.76 -13.52 -7.66
N SER A 230 24.07 -13.59 -7.43
CA SER A 230 24.70 -14.36 -6.34
C SER A 230 24.86 -13.55 -5.05
N GLY A 231 24.03 -12.52 -4.87
CA GLY A 231 24.01 -11.70 -3.67
C GLY A 231 23.69 -12.48 -2.39
N PRO A 232 24.03 -11.93 -1.21
CA PRO A 232 23.65 -12.54 0.06
C PRO A 232 22.13 -12.65 0.17
N SER A 233 21.64 -13.75 0.74
CA SER A 233 20.20 -13.90 0.98
C SER A 233 19.67 -12.78 1.88
N PRO A 234 18.49 -12.21 1.58
CA PRO A 234 17.92 -11.10 2.35
C PRO A 234 17.62 -11.52 3.79
N THR A 235 17.78 -10.58 4.72
CA THR A 235 17.43 -10.80 6.13
C THR A 235 15.92 -10.75 6.34
N THR A 236 15.44 -11.39 7.41
CA THR A 236 14.02 -11.41 7.83
C THR A 236 13.42 -10.02 7.98
N THR A 237 14.18 -9.07 8.55
CA THR A 237 13.75 -7.66 8.68
C THR A 237 13.57 -6.98 7.32
N THR A 238 14.44 -7.30 6.37
CA THR A 238 14.35 -6.78 5.00
C THR A 238 13.12 -7.34 4.31
N LEU A 239 12.90 -8.66 4.40
CA LEU A 239 11.71 -9.33 3.85
C LEU A 239 10.40 -8.77 4.39
N VAL A 240 10.31 -8.50 5.69
CA VAL A 240 9.12 -7.86 6.30
C VAL A 240 8.89 -6.46 5.75
N ARG A 241 9.95 -5.67 5.56
CA ARG A 241 9.84 -4.33 4.95
C ARG A 241 9.34 -4.42 3.51
N GLU A 242 9.91 -5.31 2.70
CA GLU A 242 9.48 -5.50 1.31
C GLU A 242 8.03 -6.03 1.23
N ALA A 243 7.59 -6.86 2.19
CA ALA A 243 6.19 -7.29 2.28
C ALA A 243 5.24 -6.11 2.54
N LYS A 244 5.62 -5.16 3.40
CA LYS A 244 4.86 -3.92 3.63
C LYS A 244 4.78 -3.07 2.36
N GLU A 245 5.90 -2.91 1.65
CA GLU A 245 5.93 -2.19 0.38
C GLU A 245 5.04 -2.85 -0.68
N LEU A 246 5.07 -4.18 -0.82
CA LEU A 246 4.16 -4.89 -1.73
C LEU A 246 2.69 -4.70 -1.37
N GLY A 247 2.35 -4.70 -0.07
CA GLY A 247 0.99 -4.40 0.38
C GLY A 247 0.52 -3.02 -0.06
N PHE A 248 1.39 -2.02 0.05
CA PHE A 248 1.13 -0.66 -0.47
C PHE A 248 0.95 -0.68 -1.99
N VAL A 249 1.88 -1.32 -2.73
CA VAL A 249 1.85 -1.39 -4.20
C VAL A 249 0.55 -2.04 -4.70
N LEU A 250 0.17 -3.19 -4.17
CA LEU A 250 -1.03 -3.92 -4.61
C LEU A 250 -2.30 -3.08 -4.38
N THR A 251 -2.36 -2.35 -3.26
CA THR A 251 -3.46 -1.43 -2.94
C THR A 251 -3.48 -0.24 -3.90
N ALA A 252 -2.31 0.35 -4.20
CA ALA A 252 -2.20 1.47 -5.13
C ALA A 252 -2.64 1.07 -6.54
N LEU A 253 -2.22 -0.10 -7.04
CA LEU A 253 -2.62 -0.64 -8.34
C LEU A 253 -4.11 -1.01 -8.39
N ALA A 254 -4.67 -1.52 -7.30
CA ALA A 254 -6.12 -1.74 -7.21
C ALA A 254 -6.90 -0.42 -7.32
N ASN A 255 -6.34 0.65 -6.74
CA ASN A 255 -6.91 1.98 -6.85
C ASN A 255 -6.79 2.56 -8.28
N VAL A 256 -5.75 2.19 -9.03
CA VAL A 256 -5.62 2.52 -10.47
C VAL A 256 -6.81 1.95 -11.25
N VAL A 257 -7.11 0.66 -11.08
CA VAL A 257 -8.23 0.00 -11.77
C VAL A 257 -9.57 0.69 -11.43
N ARG A 258 -9.80 1.05 -10.16
CA ARG A 258 -10.99 1.80 -9.76
C ARG A 258 -11.09 3.15 -10.47
N HIS A 259 -10.01 3.91 -10.52
CA HIS A 259 -10.01 5.26 -11.11
C HIS A 259 -10.07 5.23 -12.62
N ALA A 260 -9.57 4.18 -13.26
CA ALA A 260 -9.77 3.96 -14.67
C ALA A 260 -11.25 3.77 -15.01
N SER A 261 -12.00 3.01 -14.19
CA SER A 261 -13.46 2.93 -14.32
C SER A 261 -14.16 4.30 -14.17
N ILE A 262 -13.70 5.14 -13.24
CA ILE A 262 -14.22 6.51 -13.08
C ILE A 262 -13.89 7.34 -14.32
N ALA A 263 -12.65 7.28 -14.81
CA ALA A 263 -12.19 7.99 -16.00
C ALA A 263 -13.00 7.61 -17.25
N ARG A 264 -13.29 6.32 -17.46
CA ARG A 264 -14.19 5.88 -18.53
C ARG A 264 -15.59 6.47 -18.40
N THR A 265 -16.12 6.56 -17.17
CA THR A 265 -17.43 7.18 -16.94
C THR A 265 -17.43 8.67 -17.29
N VAL A 266 -16.32 9.37 -17.01
CA VAL A 266 -16.12 10.77 -17.43
C VAL A 266 -16.05 10.87 -18.95
N LEU A 267 -15.26 10.03 -19.63
CA LEU A 267 -15.13 10.07 -21.09
C LEU A 267 -16.44 9.71 -21.81
N ASN A 268 -17.21 8.76 -21.29
CA ASN A 268 -18.53 8.42 -21.81
C ASN A 268 -19.53 9.59 -21.75
N ASP A 269 -19.42 10.45 -20.74
CA ASP A 269 -20.26 11.64 -20.64
C ASP A 269 -19.81 12.73 -21.63
N LEU A 270 -18.52 12.81 -21.97
CA LEU A 270 -18.00 13.72 -22.99
C LEU A 270 -18.49 13.39 -24.40
N THR A 271 -18.78 12.12 -24.67
CA THR A 271 -19.33 11.64 -25.94
C THR A 271 -20.86 11.64 -25.97
N SER A 272 -21.50 11.93 -24.84
CA SER A 272 -22.96 12.03 -24.74
C SER A 272 -23.51 13.13 -25.65
N PRO A 273 -24.64 12.90 -26.35
CA PRO A 273 -25.25 13.91 -27.21
C PRO A 273 -25.53 15.19 -26.43
N GLN A 274 -25.36 16.34 -27.09
CA GLN A 274 -25.48 17.66 -26.46
C GLN A 274 -26.76 17.77 -25.60
N PRO A 275 -26.67 18.33 -24.38
CA PRO A 275 -27.86 18.78 -23.68
C PRO A 275 -28.57 19.80 -24.61
N PRO A 276 -29.87 19.61 -24.92
CA PRO A 276 -30.57 20.44 -25.88
C PRO A 276 -30.58 21.88 -25.38
N SER A 277 -29.90 22.76 -26.11
CA SER A 277 -29.78 24.17 -25.80
C SER A 277 -31.12 24.89 -26.00
N LEU A 278 -31.52 25.70 -25.02
CA LEU A 278 -32.68 26.60 -25.11
C LEU A 278 -32.46 27.77 -26.10
N HIS A 279 -31.21 27.99 -26.56
CA HIS A 279 -30.88 28.95 -27.60
C HIS A 279 -29.84 28.37 -28.57
N GLN A 280 -30.29 28.01 -29.76
CA GLN A 280 -29.42 27.92 -30.93
C GLN A 280 -28.98 29.34 -31.32
N LEU A 281 -27.76 29.73 -30.95
CA LEU A 281 -26.94 30.47 -31.90
C LEU A 281 -26.18 29.41 -32.72
N PRO A 282 -26.06 29.56 -34.05
CA PRO A 282 -25.27 28.64 -34.84
C PRO A 282 -23.86 28.68 -34.28
N SER A 283 -23.45 27.60 -33.61
CA SER A 283 -22.09 27.42 -33.17
C SER A 283 -21.22 27.49 -34.41
N GLN A 284 -20.49 28.60 -34.58
CA GLN A 284 -19.27 28.64 -35.39
C GLN A 284 -18.16 27.79 -34.74
N GLN A 285 -18.50 26.64 -34.15
CA GLN A 285 -17.51 25.64 -33.82
C GLN A 285 -17.09 25.04 -35.16
N SER A 286 -15.90 25.43 -35.63
CA SER A 286 -15.31 24.86 -36.84
C SER A 286 -15.36 23.32 -36.74
N PRO A 287 -15.73 22.60 -37.82
CA PRO A 287 -15.69 21.14 -37.86
C PRO A 287 -14.36 20.55 -37.33
N THR A 288 -13.26 21.31 -37.50
CA THR A 288 -11.94 20.97 -36.99
C THR A 288 -11.88 20.89 -35.45
N ALA A 289 -12.56 21.78 -34.72
CA ALA A 289 -12.53 21.80 -33.26
C ALA A 289 -13.27 20.61 -32.63
N LEU A 290 -14.39 20.19 -33.25
CA LEU A 290 -15.14 19.01 -32.82
C LEU A 290 -14.36 17.71 -33.09
N ASN A 291 -13.70 17.62 -34.24
CA ASN A 291 -12.83 16.48 -34.56
C ASN A 291 -11.64 16.38 -33.60
N ASN A 292 -11.01 17.52 -33.24
CA ASN A 292 -9.90 17.53 -32.29
C ASN A 292 -10.28 17.05 -30.89
N ILE A 293 -11.50 17.34 -30.41
CA ILE A 293 -11.99 16.85 -29.11
C ILE A 293 -12.27 15.35 -29.17
N ALA A 294 -12.87 14.86 -30.27
CA ALA A 294 -13.10 13.43 -30.46
C ALA A 294 -11.79 12.63 -30.51
N ASP A 295 -10.79 13.13 -31.26
CA ASP A 295 -9.46 12.52 -31.32
C ASP A 295 -8.78 12.51 -29.94
N ALA A 296 -8.91 13.60 -29.17
CA ALA A 296 -8.38 13.67 -27.81
C ALA A 296 -9.09 12.67 -26.87
N ILE A 297 -10.41 12.51 -26.97
CA ILE A 297 -11.16 11.54 -26.17
C ILE A 297 -10.72 10.11 -26.52
N ALA A 298 -10.60 9.78 -27.81
CA ALA A 298 -10.14 8.46 -28.25
C ALA A 298 -8.73 8.15 -27.72
N LEU A 299 -7.81 9.11 -27.78
CA LEU A 299 -6.47 8.95 -27.20
C LEU A 299 -6.52 8.72 -25.69
N LEU A 300 -7.32 9.49 -24.95
CA LEU A 300 -7.46 9.31 -23.50
C LEU A 300 -8.06 7.94 -23.15
N GLU A 301 -8.99 7.43 -23.97
CA GLU A 301 -9.58 6.11 -23.79
C GLU A 301 -8.55 4.99 -23.94
N ASP A 302 -7.72 5.05 -25.00
CA ASP A 302 -6.61 4.11 -25.21
C ASP A 302 -5.60 4.15 -24.06
N GLN A 303 -5.29 5.35 -23.54
CA GLN A 303 -4.39 5.50 -22.39
C GLN A 303 -4.98 4.90 -21.10
N ILE A 304 -6.29 5.04 -20.86
CA ILE A 304 -6.96 4.41 -19.71
C ILE A 304 -6.86 2.89 -19.83
N GLN A 305 -7.19 2.34 -21.00
CA GLN A 305 -7.13 0.89 -21.23
C GLN A 305 -5.70 0.36 -21.04
N SER A 306 -4.70 1.04 -21.59
CA SER A 306 -3.29 0.69 -21.41
C SER A 306 -2.88 0.72 -19.93
N GLY A 307 -3.27 1.76 -19.20
CA GLY A 307 -2.99 1.91 -17.77
C GLY A 307 -3.62 0.80 -16.92
N GLU A 308 -4.83 0.35 -17.25
CA GLU A 308 -5.47 -0.77 -16.57
C GLU A 308 -4.80 -2.10 -16.84
N LEU A 309 -4.44 -2.37 -18.10
CA LEU A 309 -3.70 -3.57 -18.48
C LEU A 309 -2.36 -3.62 -17.74
N GLN A 310 -1.66 -2.48 -17.67
CA GLN A 310 -0.42 -2.36 -16.93
C GLN A 310 -0.65 -2.59 -15.43
N ALA A 311 -1.67 -2.00 -14.84
CA ALA A 311 -1.99 -2.20 -13.43
C ALA A 311 -2.28 -3.67 -13.10
N GLY A 312 -3.07 -4.35 -13.94
CA GLY A 312 -3.36 -5.79 -13.80
C GLY A 312 -2.09 -6.65 -13.88
N TYR A 313 -1.24 -6.40 -14.87
CA TYR A 313 0.05 -7.09 -14.99
C TYR A 313 0.96 -6.87 -13.77
N LEU A 314 1.04 -5.64 -13.27
CA LEU A 314 1.84 -5.31 -12.09
C LEU A 314 1.26 -5.92 -10.80
N GLN A 315 -0.07 -6.06 -10.70
CA GLN A 315 -0.69 -6.76 -9.58
C GLN A 315 -0.27 -8.24 -9.55
N GLU A 316 -0.27 -8.92 -10.69
CA GLU A 316 0.18 -10.31 -10.78
C GLU A 316 1.65 -10.48 -10.40
N ARG A 317 2.51 -9.55 -10.84
CA ARG A 317 3.91 -9.52 -10.40
C ARG A 317 4.05 -9.27 -8.90
N GLY A 318 3.29 -8.33 -8.35
CA GLY A 318 3.27 -8.06 -6.92
C GLY A 318 2.82 -9.27 -6.09
N ARG A 319 1.76 -9.98 -6.53
CA ARG A 319 1.29 -11.23 -5.89
C ARG A 319 2.33 -12.34 -5.95
N THR A 320 3.03 -12.47 -7.08
CA THR A 320 4.13 -13.43 -7.23
C THR A 320 5.25 -13.12 -6.23
N GLN A 321 5.68 -11.86 -6.13
CA GLN A 321 6.69 -11.45 -5.15
C GLN A 321 6.24 -11.65 -3.71
N GLN A 322 4.95 -11.44 -3.42
CA GLN A 322 4.39 -11.66 -2.09
C GLN A 322 4.51 -13.14 -1.69
N SER A 323 4.21 -14.07 -2.61
CA SER A 323 4.42 -15.50 -2.38
C SER A 323 5.90 -15.86 -2.19
N VAL A 324 6.79 -15.28 -2.98
CA VAL A 324 8.25 -15.47 -2.82
C VAL A 324 8.70 -15.07 -1.42
N ILE A 325 8.30 -13.87 -0.96
CA ILE A 325 8.70 -13.37 0.36
C ILE A 325 8.19 -14.30 1.47
N PHE A 326 6.93 -14.76 1.40
CA PHE A 326 6.40 -15.71 2.38
C PHE A 326 7.16 -17.04 2.39
N ASN A 327 7.54 -17.55 1.22
CA ASN A 327 8.34 -18.77 1.11
C ASN A 327 9.75 -18.59 1.70
N LEU A 328 10.37 -17.42 1.48
CA LEU A 328 11.68 -17.10 2.07
C LEU A 328 11.60 -16.99 3.60
N LEU A 329 10.57 -16.34 4.14
CA LEU A 329 10.32 -16.27 5.57
C LEU A 329 10.11 -17.66 6.17
N ALA A 330 9.23 -18.48 5.58
CA ALA A 330 8.98 -19.85 6.05
C ALA A 330 10.24 -20.72 6.03
N ARG A 331 11.11 -20.54 5.03
CA ARG A 331 12.41 -21.24 4.95
C ARG A 331 13.36 -20.81 6.08
N ASP A 332 13.38 -19.54 6.45
CA ASP A 332 14.19 -19.02 7.56
C ASP A 332 13.68 -19.56 8.91
N ASP A 333 12.37 -19.56 9.12
CA ASP A 333 11.73 -20.15 10.31
C ASP A 333 12.02 -21.65 10.45
N ALA A 334 11.93 -22.40 9.33
CA ALA A 334 12.26 -23.82 9.30
C ALA A 334 13.74 -24.08 9.61
N ARG A 335 14.65 -23.22 9.12
CA ARG A 335 16.08 -23.30 9.44
C ARG A 335 16.34 -23.04 10.92
N THR A 336 15.74 -21.98 11.47
CA THR A 336 15.86 -21.63 12.89
C THR A 336 15.31 -22.74 13.78
N SER A 337 14.16 -23.33 13.42
CA SER A 337 13.56 -24.46 14.12
C SER A 337 14.46 -25.70 14.09
N LYS A 338 15.10 -25.98 12.95
CA LYS A 338 16.09 -27.06 12.83
C LYS A 338 17.30 -26.81 13.73
N ASP A 339 17.80 -25.59 13.78
CA ASP A 339 18.97 -25.24 14.60
C ASP A 339 18.62 -25.34 16.11
N ILE A 340 17.43 -24.90 16.53
CA ILE A 340 16.92 -25.10 17.89
C ILE A 340 16.80 -26.59 18.21
N ALA A 341 16.21 -27.40 17.32
CA ALA A 341 16.08 -28.84 17.52
C ALA A 341 17.46 -29.54 17.65
N GLN A 342 18.45 -29.11 16.85
CA GLN A 342 19.81 -29.62 16.96
C GLN A 342 20.50 -29.20 18.26
N GLN A 343 20.30 -27.96 18.72
CA GLN A 343 20.84 -27.49 20.00
C GLN A 343 20.18 -28.22 21.18
N ALA A 344 18.85 -28.36 21.18
CA ALA A 344 18.11 -29.13 22.18
C ALA A 344 18.53 -30.61 22.21
N GLN A 345 18.81 -31.20 21.05
CA GLN A 345 19.34 -32.55 20.97
C GLN A 345 20.74 -32.66 21.61
N LYS A 346 21.62 -31.68 21.36
CA LYS A 346 22.96 -31.64 21.99
C LYS A 346 22.85 -31.49 23.51
N ASP A 347 21.97 -30.60 23.97
CA ASP A 347 21.72 -30.39 25.40
C ASP A 347 21.16 -31.65 26.08
N SER A 348 20.23 -32.34 25.41
CA SER A 348 19.71 -33.64 25.87
C SER A 348 20.81 -34.68 26.06
N TYR A 349 21.82 -34.74 25.18
CA TYR A 349 22.96 -35.65 25.39
C TYR A 349 23.81 -35.26 26.60
N SER A 350 24.02 -33.97 26.84
CA SER A 350 24.73 -33.47 28.02
C SER A 350 23.97 -33.82 29.31
N MET A 351 22.66 -33.57 29.34
CA MET A 351 21.80 -33.91 30.48
C MET A 351 21.80 -35.41 30.77
N LYS A 352 21.69 -36.24 29.72
CA LYS A 352 21.80 -37.70 29.86
C LYS A 352 23.17 -38.12 30.40
N THR A 353 24.25 -37.46 29.99
CA THR A 353 25.60 -37.73 30.51
C THR A 353 25.71 -37.41 32.01
N ILE A 354 25.18 -36.27 32.44
CA ILE A 354 25.16 -35.89 33.87
C ILE A 354 24.36 -36.92 34.68
N ALA A 355 23.16 -37.29 34.21
CA ALA A 355 22.34 -38.30 34.87
C ALA A 355 23.08 -39.64 35.02
N ILE A 356 23.78 -40.10 33.98
CA ILE A 356 24.61 -41.31 34.04
C ILE A 356 25.74 -41.16 35.07
N MET A 357 26.42 -40.03 35.13
CA MET A 357 27.47 -39.77 36.13
C MET A 357 26.89 -39.78 37.55
N THR A 358 25.73 -39.17 37.77
CA THR A 358 25.05 -39.20 39.07
C THR A 358 24.66 -40.62 39.46
N MET A 359 24.09 -41.42 38.54
CA MET A 359 23.76 -42.82 38.80
C MET A 359 24.99 -43.67 39.15
N MET A 360 26.17 -43.34 38.59
CA MET A 360 27.43 -44.02 38.90
C MET A 360 27.99 -43.64 40.28
N PHE A 361 27.89 -42.36 40.68
CA PHE A 361 28.49 -41.88 41.93
C PHE A 361 27.57 -42.00 43.15
N LEU A 362 26.24 -41.98 42.96
CA LEU A 362 25.29 -41.96 44.07
C LEU A 362 25.38 -43.20 44.98
N PRO A 363 25.43 -44.46 44.47
CA PRO A 363 25.55 -45.62 45.34
C PRO A 363 26.88 -45.69 46.11
N PRO A 364 28.07 -45.49 45.50
CA PRO A 364 29.33 -45.39 46.23
C PRO A 364 29.32 -44.33 47.34
N THR A 365 28.80 -43.13 47.05
CA THR A 365 28.74 -42.05 48.04
C THR A 365 27.81 -42.42 49.21
N PHE A 366 26.65 -43.02 48.94
CA PHE A 366 25.74 -43.49 50.00
C PHE A 366 26.38 -44.54 50.90
N PHE A 367 27.05 -45.55 50.33
CA PHE A 367 27.71 -46.56 51.15
C PHE A 367 28.92 -45.98 51.90
N ALA A 368 29.70 -45.08 51.28
CA ALA A 368 30.82 -44.42 51.96
C ALA A 368 30.36 -43.62 53.20
N THR A 369 29.25 -42.87 53.08
CA THR A 369 28.69 -42.14 54.22
C THR A 369 28.08 -43.08 55.26
N LEU A 370 27.33 -44.10 54.82
CA LEU A 370 26.75 -45.10 55.71
C LEU A 370 27.81 -45.83 56.54
N PHE A 371 28.92 -46.24 55.91
CA PHE A 371 30.03 -46.90 56.60
C PHE A 371 30.89 -45.96 57.45
N SER A 372 30.84 -44.64 57.23
CA SER A 372 31.50 -43.62 58.07
C SER A 372 30.73 -43.26 59.34
N LEU A 373 29.47 -43.71 59.49
CA LEU A 373 28.68 -43.43 60.68
C LEU A 373 29.28 -44.16 61.90
N PRO A 374 29.46 -43.50 63.06
CA PRO A 374 30.03 -44.08 64.27
C PRO A 374 29.17 -45.18 64.92
N LEU A 375 27.98 -45.44 64.38
CA LEU A 375 27.10 -46.56 64.72
C LEU A 375 27.73 -47.92 64.40
N LEU A 376 28.60 -47.99 63.40
CA LEU A 376 29.42 -49.16 63.10
C LEU A 376 30.77 -48.97 63.82
N LYS A 377 30.95 -49.56 65.01
CA LYS A 377 32.18 -49.43 65.82
C LYS A 377 33.38 -50.11 65.12
N TRP A 378 34.11 -49.37 64.27
CA TRP A 378 35.27 -49.86 63.52
C TRP A 378 36.64 -49.68 64.20
N ASP A 379 36.69 -49.29 65.48
CA ASP A 379 37.94 -48.95 66.18
C ASP A 379 38.88 -50.15 66.39
N SER A 380 39.96 -50.23 65.60
CA SER A 380 41.15 -51.04 65.90
C SER A 380 42.41 -50.45 65.22
N PRO A 381 43.58 -50.46 65.89
CA PRO A 381 44.75 -49.68 65.48
C PRO A 381 45.63 -50.44 64.47
N LYS A 382 45.11 -50.72 63.27
CA LYS A 382 45.93 -51.20 62.14
C LYS A 382 45.55 -50.49 60.84
N VAL A 383 46.59 -49.95 60.19
CA VAL A 383 46.57 -48.99 59.08
C VAL A 383 45.97 -49.54 57.76
N MET A 384 45.45 -50.77 57.74
CA MET A 384 44.66 -51.31 56.62
C MET A 384 43.66 -52.36 57.14
N HIS A 385 42.39 -52.00 57.29
CA HIS A 385 41.34 -52.90 57.77
C HIS A 385 40.98 -53.97 56.72
N ARG A 386 40.89 -55.24 57.14
CA ARG A 386 40.42 -56.39 56.31
C ARG A 386 38.97 -56.25 55.81
N ASN A 387 38.25 -55.24 56.28
CA ASN A 387 36.83 -54.98 55.96
C ASN A 387 36.65 -54.02 54.76
N PHE A 388 37.73 -53.50 54.17
CA PHE A 388 37.65 -52.67 52.96
C PHE A 388 36.97 -53.42 51.79
N GLY A 389 37.04 -54.75 51.76
CA GLY A 389 36.34 -55.58 50.77
C GLY A 389 34.82 -55.56 50.89
N ILE A 390 34.25 -55.29 52.09
CA ILE A 390 32.80 -55.29 52.32
C ILE A 390 32.15 -54.08 51.62
N TYR A 391 32.82 -52.92 51.62
CA TYR A 391 32.38 -51.74 50.87
C TYR A 391 32.19 -52.07 49.38
N TRP A 392 33.17 -52.74 48.76
CA TRP A 392 33.11 -53.12 47.36
C TRP A 392 32.04 -54.18 47.09
N ALA A 393 31.78 -55.09 48.04
CA ALA A 393 30.77 -56.14 47.93
C ALA A 393 29.32 -55.60 47.86
N PHE A 394 29.02 -54.45 48.47
CA PHE A 394 27.68 -53.83 48.38
C PHE A 394 27.60 -52.74 47.32
N THR A 395 28.67 -51.96 47.15
CA THR A 395 28.70 -50.82 46.23
C THR A 395 28.60 -51.25 44.77
N LEU A 396 29.38 -52.26 44.36
CA LEU A 396 29.39 -52.71 42.96
C LEU A 396 28.05 -53.31 42.51
N PRO A 397 27.43 -54.25 43.25
CA PRO A 397 26.14 -54.80 42.84
C PRO A 397 25.03 -53.76 42.80
N THR A 398 25.02 -52.82 43.76
CA THR A 398 24.00 -51.75 43.80
C THR A 398 24.16 -50.80 42.62
N THR A 399 25.40 -50.40 42.30
CA THR A 399 25.67 -49.57 41.12
C THR A 399 25.29 -50.28 39.83
N LEU A 400 25.59 -51.58 39.72
CA LEU A 400 25.19 -52.41 38.59
C LEU A 400 23.66 -52.49 38.47
N LEU A 401 22.95 -52.69 39.59
CA LEU A 401 21.49 -52.75 39.63
C LEU A 401 20.86 -51.45 39.15
N VAL A 402 21.32 -50.29 39.65
CA VAL A 402 20.81 -48.97 39.23
C VAL A 402 21.02 -48.76 37.72
N LEU A 403 22.18 -49.12 37.18
CA LEU A 403 22.46 -49.01 35.75
C LEU A 403 21.64 -50.02 34.91
N LEU A 404 21.41 -51.24 35.41
CA LEU A 404 20.60 -52.26 34.73
C LEU A 404 19.11 -51.87 34.69
N VAL A 405 18.57 -51.37 35.80
CA VAL A 405 17.19 -50.87 35.86
C VAL A 405 17.01 -49.69 34.91
N TRP A 406 17.97 -48.75 34.89
CA TRP A 406 17.94 -47.65 33.93
C TRP A 406 18.00 -48.16 32.49
N HIS A 407 18.93 -49.06 32.15
CA HIS A 407 19.04 -49.64 30.80
C HIS A 407 17.77 -50.38 30.38
N TRP A 408 17.10 -51.08 31.30
CA TRP A 408 15.87 -51.81 31.00
C TRP A 408 14.65 -50.90 30.83
N THR A 409 14.61 -49.78 31.55
CA THR A 409 13.51 -48.80 31.48
C THR A 409 13.70 -47.72 30.42
N SER A 410 14.94 -47.47 29.98
CA SER A 410 15.22 -46.51 28.92
C SER A 410 15.11 -47.16 27.53
N GLU A 411 14.12 -46.78 26.73
CA GLU A 411 13.97 -47.19 25.32
C GLU A 411 15.00 -46.51 24.37
N ASP A 412 16.04 -45.87 24.91
CA ASP A 412 16.99 -45.03 24.17
C ASP A 412 18.23 -45.83 23.69
N GLU A 413 18.10 -46.58 22.60
CA GLU A 413 19.23 -47.28 21.96
C GLU A 413 20.34 -46.33 21.43
N THR A 414 20.07 -45.02 21.38
CA THR A 414 20.88 -44.07 20.61
C THR A 414 22.21 -43.66 21.28
N ILE A 415 22.33 -43.72 22.61
CA ILE A 415 23.57 -43.32 23.31
C ILE A 415 24.62 -44.44 23.21
N PHE A 416 24.27 -45.67 23.59
CA PHE A 416 25.21 -46.78 23.54
C PHE A 416 25.59 -47.15 22.11
N ALA A 417 24.69 -46.99 21.14
CA ALA A 417 25.02 -47.15 19.72
C ALA A 417 26.06 -46.12 19.27
N LYS A 418 25.93 -44.84 19.68
CA LYS A 418 26.90 -43.79 19.35
C LYS A 418 28.23 -43.93 20.09
N ILE A 419 28.23 -44.38 21.34
CA ILE A 419 29.45 -44.68 22.10
C ILE A 419 30.18 -45.87 21.47
N ARG A 420 29.47 -46.97 21.16
CA ARG A 420 30.02 -48.13 20.43
C ARG A 420 30.55 -47.71 19.05
N ALA A 421 29.83 -46.86 18.32
CA ALA A 421 30.26 -46.35 17.02
C ALA A 421 31.51 -45.45 17.12
N ARG A 422 31.62 -44.59 18.15
CA ARG A 422 32.84 -43.78 18.40
C ARG A 422 34.04 -44.65 18.76
N ILE A 423 33.84 -45.70 19.56
CA ILE A 423 34.89 -46.68 19.88
C ILE A 423 35.36 -47.40 18.60
N LYS A 424 34.42 -47.83 17.74
CA LYS A 424 34.73 -48.41 16.41
C LYS A 424 35.43 -47.41 15.46
N ALA A 425 34.98 -46.16 15.40
CA ALA A 425 35.56 -45.14 14.52
C ALA A 425 36.97 -44.70 14.97
N LYS A 426 37.25 -44.70 16.28
CA LYS A 426 38.60 -44.46 16.83
C LYS A 426 39.56 -45.61 16.50
N GLY A 427 39.04 -46.83 16.32
CA GLY A 427 39.78 -47.96 15.74
C GLY A 427 40.02 -47.82 14.22
N ARG A 428 39.05 -47.30 13.47
CA ARG A 428 39.10 -47.21 11.99
C ARG A 428 39.93 -46.03 11.46
N ARG A 429 40.05 -44.92 12.21
CA ARG A 429 40.95 -43.78 11.88
C ARG A 429 42.44 -44.13 11.93
N LYS A 430 42.82 -45.28 12.51
CA LYS A 430 44.19 -45.81 12.44
C LYS A 430 44.43 -46.68 11.19
N GLY A 431 43.41 -46.90 10.34
CA GLY A 431 43.45 -47.85 9.22
C GLY A 431 43.04 -47.33 7.84
N ASN A 432 42.36 -46.18 7.71
CA ASN A 432 42.03 -45.59 6.39
C ASN A 432 42.47 -44.13 6.34
N GLN A 433 43.75 -43.93 6.06
CA GLN A 433 44.27 -42.69 5.47
C GLN A 433 44.65 -42.99 4.02
N GLU A 434 43.72 -43.58 3.26
CA GLU A 434 43.79 -43.78 1.82
C GLU A 434 42.37 -44.14 1.36
N LEU A 435 41.95 -43.58 0.22
CA LEU A 435 40.72 -43.88 -0.53
C LEU A 435 39.41 -43.30 0.05
N ASP A 436 39.00 -42.10 -0.40
CA ASP A 436 38.19 -41.99 -1.63
C ASP A 436 37.73 -40.55 -1.89
N PHE A 437 38.04 -40.11 -3.11
CA PHE A 437 37.46 -38.98 -3.81
C PHE A 437 36.10 -39.39 -4.41
N GLU A 438 35.32 -38.38 -4.76
CA GLU A 438 34.26 -38.36 -5.77
C GLU A 438 32.81 -38.35 -5.26
N LYS A 439 32.16 -37.21 -5.56
CA LYS A 439 30.78 -36.84 -5.26
C LYS A 439 29.92 -37.12 -6.49
N ASP A 440 28.83 -37.85 -6.32
CA ASP A 440 27.75 -37.91 -7.30
C ASP A 440 27.04 -36.55 -7.44
N GLN A 441 27.13 -35.96 -8.63
CA GLN A 441 26.25 -34.90 -9.12
C GLN A 441 25.25 -35.52 -10.12
N LEU A 442 23.95 -35.41 -9.83
CA LEU A 442 22.88 -35.67 -10.80
C LEU A 442 22.68 -34.44 -11.70
N PRO A 443 22.60 -34.57 -13.04
CA PRO A 443 22.28 -33.44 -13.90
C PRO A 443 20.76 -33.24 -13.98
N SER A 444 20.28 -32.08 -13.54
CA SER A 444 18.96 -31.58 -13.89
C SER A 444 18.99 -31.07 -15.33
N THR A 445 18.35 -31.77 -16.27
CA THR A 445 18.16 -31.27 -17.63
C THR A 445 17.12 -30.15 -17.62
N ALA A 446 17.58 -28.90 -17.80
CA ALA A 446 16.73 -27.74 -17.94
C ALA A 446 16.04 -27.75 -19.32
N PHE A 447 14.73 -27.55 -19.32
CA PHE A 447 13.93 -27.28 -20.52
C PHE A 447 14.34 -25.93 -21.13
N TYR A 448 14.77 -25.92 -22.38
CA TYR A 448 15.14 -24.71 -23.13
C TYR A 448 13.95 -24.22 -23.97
N TRP A 449 13.45 -23.02 -23.66
CA TRP A 449 12.44 -22.32 -24.46
C TRP A 449 13.12 -21.50 -25.56
N ASN A 450 12.71 -21.71 -26.83
CA ASN A 450 13.32 -21.16 -28.05
C ASN A 450 12.54 -19.97 -28.66
N GLY A 451 12.00 -19.06 -27.85
CA GLY A 451 11.48 -17.78 -28.39
C GLY A 451 12.51 -16.64 -28.29
N PRO A 452 12.33 -15.57 -29.07
CA PRO A 452 13.31 -14.50 -29.18
C PRO A 452 13.50 -13.77 -27.84
N ARG A 453 14.71 -13.84 -27.29
CA ARG A 453 15.10 -13.02 -26.13
C ARG A 453 15.31 -11.59 -26.60
N TYR A 454 14.52 -10.65 -26.06
CA TYR A 454 14.87 -9.23 -26.11
C TYR A 454 16.15 -9.05 -25.28
N ARG A 455 17.31 -9.06 -25.93
CA ARG A 455 18.55 -8.53 -25.37
C ARG A 455 18.43 -7.02 -25.36
N SER A 456 18.26 -6.40 -24.20
CA SER A 456 18.66 -5.00 -24.03
C SER A 456 20.18 -4.97 -23.89
N ASN A 457 20.87 -4.55 -24.96
CA ASN A 457 22.23 -4.05 -24.82
C ASN A 457 22.19 -2.71 -24.07
N THR A 458 23.23 -2.51 -23.24
CA THR A 458 23.59 -1.36 -22.40
C THR A 458 22.83 -1.17 -21.10
#